data_AF-A0AAE0AYP3-F1
#
_entry.id   AF-A0AAE0AYP3-F1
#
_cell.length_a   1.000
_cell.length_b   1.000
_cell.length_c   1.000
_cell.angle_alpha   90.00
_cell.angle_beta   90.00
_cell.angle_gamma   90.00
#
_symmetry.space_group_name_H-M   'P 1'
#
loop_
_entity.id
_entity.type
_entity.pdbx_description
1 polymer ?
#
loop_
_entity_poly.entity_id
_entity_poly.type
_entity_poly.pdbx_seq_one_letter_code
_entity_poly.pdbx_strand_id
1 'polypeptide(L)'
;MMKLNPGPMKKLVVLSLGGLLCHRVCRRKILTDPINRSSDASYGSIDVYKRPYCTDFIKFCLERFEVGIWSSAREWYMSNALDCIMVGLRSKVLFAWDQSQCTDSGFKTLENEFKPIFFKELEKIWDNKYYNLPSRVEQYSSKNTLLIDTNPYKALLNPVIYMSTWFIILAQSTEVF
;
A
#
# COMPACT_ATOMS: atom_id res chain seq x y z
N MET A 1 -15.16 -20.96 11.55
CA MET A 1 -13.83 -20.34 11.33
C MET A 1 -12.98 -20.58 12.57
N MET A 2 -11.79 -21.18 12.42
CA MET A 2 -10.83 -21.35 13.52
C MET A 2 -10.27 -19.99 13.92
N LYS A 3 -10.49 -19.56 15.17
CA LYS A 3 -9.78 -18.42 15.77
C LYS A 3 -8.33 -18.86 16.00
N LEU A 4 -7.44 -18.39 15.14
CA LEU A 4 -6.00 -18.47 15.38
C LEU A 4 -5.68 -17.49 16.51
N ASN A 5 -5.04 -17.97 17.57
CA ASN A 5 -4.57 -17.12 18.66
C ASN A 5 -3.31 -16.39 18.20
N PRO A 6 -3.36 -15.08 17.88
CA PRO A 6 -2.13 -14.32 17.73
C PRO A 6 -1.39 -14.37 19.08
N GLY A 7 -0.06 -14.44 19.05
CA GLY A 7 0.74 -14.23 20.25
C GLY A 7 0.41 -12.88 20.92
N PRO A 8 1.03 -12.54 22.05
CA PRO A 8 0.66 -11.37 22.85
C PRO A 8 0.69 -10.02 22.10
N MET A 9 1.31 -9.96 20.91
CA MET A 9 1.40 -8.76 20.07
C MET A 9 1.21 -9.09 18.58
N LYS A 10 0.37 -8.32 17.89
CA LYS A 10 0.21 -8.39 16.43
C LYS A 10 1.44 -7.79 15.72
N LYS A 11 1.94 -8.49 14.69
CA LYS A 11 2.96 -7.94 13.76
C LYS A 11 2.37 -6.79 12.94
N LEU A 12 3.21 -5.91 12.41
CA LEU A 12 2.82 -4.82 11.53
C LEU A 12 2.92 -5.24 10.05
N VAL A 13 1.85 -5.04 9.30
CA VAL A 13 1.85 -5.13 7.83
C VAL A 13 1.57 -3.75 7.26
N VAL A 14 2.47 -3.27 6.42
CA VAL A 14 2.34 -2.01 5.69
C VAL A 14 1.96 -2.32 4.25
N LEU A 15 0.78 -1.87 3.83
CA LEU A 15 0.22 -2.17 2.52
C LEU A 15 0.37 -0.97 1.59
N SER A 16 0.81 -1.22 0.35
CA SER A 16 0.71 -0.22 -0.70
C SER A 16 -0.74 0.00 -1.10
N LEU A 17 -1.10 1.24 -1.46
CA LEU A 17 -2.46 1.55 -1.93
C LEU A 17 -2.62 1.21 -3.41
N GLY A 18 -1.85 1.89 -4.27
CA GLY A 18 -1.92 1.72 -5.71
C GLY A 18 -1.33 0.39 -6.19
N GLY A 19 -2.03 -0.29 -7.09
CA GLY A 19 -1.65 -1.59 -7.66
C GLY A 19 -1.96 -2.79 -6.74
N LEU A 20 -1.88 -2.61 -5.42
CA LEU A 20 -2.19 -3.68 -4.47
C LEU A 20 -3.68 -3.69 -4.07
N LEU A 21 -4.23 -2.56 -3.63
CA LEU A 21 -5.62 -2.46 -3.14
C LEU A 21 -6.58 -1.85 -4.17
N CYS A 22 -6.07 -0.94 -5.01
CA CYS A 22 -6.84 -0.37 -6.11
C CYS A 22 -5.95 -0.03 -7.30
N HIS A 23 -6.57 -0.02 -8.47
CA HIS A 23 -6.00 0.57 -9.67
C HIS A 23 -6.55 1.99 -9.87
N ARG A 24 -5.73 2.87 -10.45
CA ARG A 24 -6.07 4.28 -10.65
C ARG A 24 -5.82 4.68 -12.08
N VAL A 25 -6.76 5.39 -12.65
CA VAL A 25 -6.69 5.76 -14.06
C VAL A 25 -7.00 7.23 -14.21
N CYS A 26 -6.14 7.96 -14.90
CA CYS A 26 -6.46 9.32 -15.29
C CYS A 26 -7.33 9.25 -16.53
N ARG A 27 -8.51 9.88 -16.52
CA ARG A 27 -9.43 9.88 -17.66
C ARG A 27 -8.80 10.38 -18.96
N ARG A 28 -7.81 11.27 -18.86
CA ARG A 28 -7.02 11.75 -20.02
C ARG A 28 -6.18 10.64 -20.67
N LYS A 29 -5.87 9.57 -19.95
CA LYS A 29 -5.13 8.40 -20.43
C LYS A 29 -6.03 7.27 -20.95
N ILE A 30 -7.35 7.34 -20.77
CA ILE A 30 -8.31 6.30 -21.22
C ILE A 30 -8.37 6.21 -22.75
N LEU A 31 -7.78 7.16 -23.49
CA LEU A 31 -7.68 7.09 -24.95
C LEU A 31 -6.93 5.85 -25.47
N THR A 32 -6.18 5.12 -24.62
CA THR A 32 -5.38 3.98 -25.04
C THR A 32 -5.95 2.60 -24.70
N ASP A 33 -6.80 2.46 -23.67
CA ASP A 33 -7.34 1.15 -23.26
C ASP A 33 -8.81 1.25 -22.76
N PRO A 34 -9.76 0.55 -23.39
CA PRO A 34 -11.15 0.55 -22.93
C PRO A 34 -11.30 -0.28 -21.66
N ILE A 35 -11.55 0.38 -20.53
CA ILE A 35 -11.90 -0.30 -19.28
C ILE A 35 -13.38 -0.69 -19.35
N ASN A 36 -13.64 -2.00 -19.46
CA ASN A 36 -14.99 -2.56 -19.64
C ASN A 36 -15.83 -2.61 -18.35
N ARG A 37 -15.53 -1.77 -17.35
CA ARG A 37 -16.32 -1.66 -16.12
C ARG A 37 -16.37 -0.23 -15.61
N SER A 38 -17.47 0.12 -14.95
CA SER A 38 -17.59 1.38 -14.22
C SER A 38 -16.57 1.46 -13.09
N SER A 39 -16.07 2.66 -12.82
CA SER A 39 -15.23 2.95 -11.66
C SER A 39 -16.01 2.75 -10.36
N ASP A 40 -15.31 2.35 -9.31
CA ASP A 40 -15.89 2.24 -7.96
C ASP A 40 -16.01 3.62 -7.30
N ALA A 41 -15.15 4.56 -7.69
CA ALA A 41 -15.25 5.97 -7.34
C ALA A 41 -14.52 6.84 -8.38
N SER A 42 -14.85 8.12 -8.42
CA SER A 42 -14.21 9.10 -9.29
C SER A 42 -13.98 10.40 -8.53
N TYR A 43 -12.79 10.97 -8.67
CA TYR A 43 -12.37 12.19 -7.99
C TYR A 43 -11.62 13.11 -8.95
N GLY A 44 -12.25 14.22 -9.31
CA GLY A 44 -11.77 15.05 -10.42
C GLY A 44 -11.60 14.21 -11.68
N SER A 45 -10.47 14.33 -12.38
CA SER A 45 -10.19 13.55 -13.60
C SER A 45 -9.59 12.15 -13.34
N ILE A 46 -9.69 11.61 -12.12
CA ILE A 46 -9.12 10.33 -11.73
C ILE A 46 -10.24 9.35 -11.36
N ASP A 47 -10.20 8.18 -11.97
CA ASP A 47 -11.08 7.06 -11.65
C ASP A 47 -10.33 6.03 -10.79
N VAL A 48 -11.04 5.48 -9.81
CA VAL A 48 -10.54 4.49 -8.86
C VAL A 48 -11.29 3.18 -9.08
N TYR A 49 -10.51 2.12 -9.26
CA TYR A 49 -10.98 0.77 -9.48
C TYR A 49 -10.50 -0.11 -8.32
N LYS A 50 -11.42 -0.48 -7.45
CA LYS A 50 -11.17 -1.36 -6.32
C LYS A 50 -10.70 -2.74 -6.82
N ARG A 51 -9.68 -3.32 -6.19
CA ARG A 51 -9.25 -4.67 -6.54
C ARG A 51 -10.31 -5.68 -6.06
N PRO A 52 -10.66 -6.70 -6.87
CA PRO A 52 -11.53 -7.78 -6.40
C PRO A 52 -11.05 -8.36 -5.06
N TYR A 53 -12.00 -8.65 -4.16
CA TYR A 53 -11.75 -9.20 -2.82
C TYR A 53 -10.91 -8.31 -1.87
N CYS A 54 -10.60 -7.05 -2.21
CA CYS A 54 -9.72 -6.23 -1.38
C CYS A 54 -10.30 -5.94 0.01
N THR A 55 -11.63 -5.81 0.13
CA THR A 55 -12.28 -5.52 1.41
C THR A 55 -12.10 -6.70 2.37
N ASP A 56 -12.25 -7.93 1.88
CA ASP A 56 -12.06 -9.13 2.69
C ASP A 56 -10.58 -9.37 3.02
N PHE A 57 -9.68 -9.07 2.08
CA PHE A 57 -8.24 -9.05 2.33
C PHE A 57 -7.87 -8.09 3.46
N ILE A 58 -8.37 -6.85 3.43
CA ILE A 58 -8.11 -5.86 4.50
C ILE A 58 -8.67 -6.34 5.84
N LYS A 59 -9.89 -6.89 5.87
CA LYS A 59 -10.48 -7.46 7.10
C LYS A 59 -9.61 -8.58 7.66
N PHE A 60 -9.18 -9.51 6.80
CA PHE A 60 -8.25 -10.57 7.17
C PHE A 60 -6.94 -10.02 7.77
N CYS A 61 -6.38 -8.97 7.16
CA CYS A 61 -5.19 -8.32 7.68
C CYS A 61 -5.45 -7.72 9.06
N LEU A 62 -6.52 -6.94 9.24
CA LEU A 62 -6.86 -6.28 10.51
C LEU A 62 -7.16 -7.28 11.64
N GLU A 63 -7.68 -8.46 11.32
CA GLU A 63 -7.89 -9.53 12.30
C GLU A 63 -6.58 -10.05 12.89
N ARG A 64 -5.48 -10.04 12.12
CA ARG A 64 -4.24 -10.76 12.44
C ARG A 64 -3.02 -9.85 12.68
N PHE A 65 -3.06 -8.65 12.14
CA PHE A 65 -1.95 -7.71 12.09
C PHE A 65 -2.42 -6.33 12.49
N GLU A 66 -1.49 -5.50 12.97
CA GLU A 66 -1.65 -4.06 12.85
C GLU A 66 -1.40 -3.70 11.38
N VAL A 67 -2.20 -2.78 10.85
CA VAL A 67 -2.17 -2.45 9.42
C VAL A 67 -1.84 -0.98 9.24
N GLY A 68 -0.76 -0.70 8.51
CA GLY A 68 -0.44 0.64 8.01
C GLY A 68 -0.71 0.72 6.50
N ILE A 69 -1.17 1.88 6.03
CA ILE A 69 -1.23 2.17 4.59
C ILE A 69 -0.08 3.10 4.22
N TRP A 70 0.63 2.80 3.13
CA TRP A 70 1.65 3.70 2.59
C TRP A 70 1.45 3.86 1.08
N SER A 71 1.08 5.06 0.65
CA SER A 71 0.86 5.43 -0.73
C SER A 71 2.03 6.27 -1.26
N SER A 72 2.41 6.06 -2.53
CA SER A 72 3.33 6.95 -3.25
C SER A 72 2.57 8.03 -4.03
N ALA A 73 1.37 8.36 -3.59
CA ALA A 73 0.49 9.35 -4.19
C ALA A 73 0.29 10.53 -3.25
N ARG A 74 -0.20 11.66 -3.77
CA ARG A 74 -0.58 12.82 -2.96
C ARG A 74 -1.70 12.48 -1.97
N GLU A 75 -1.71 13.19 -0.85
CA GLU A 75 -2.68 13.10 0.24
C GLU A 75 -4.12 13.05 -0.27
N TRP A 76 -4.55 14.06 -1.02
CA TRP A 76 -5.93 14.16 -1.52
C TRP A 76 -6.37 12.94 -2.33
N TYR A 77 -5.46 12.36 -3.12
CA TYR A 77 -5.77 11.16 -3.90
C TYR A 77 -5.86 9.94 -2.97
N MET A 78 -4.91 9.82 -2.04
CA MET A 78 -4.90 8.73 -1.07
C MET A 78 -6.19 8.74 -0.25
N SER A 79 -6.56 9.89 0.31
CA SER A 79 -7.76 10.02 1.16
C SER A 79 -9.02 9.57 0.41
N ASN A 80 -9.18 10.05 -0.83
CA ASN A 80 -10.28 9.68 -1.71
C ASN A 80 -10.35 8.17 -2.01
N ALA A 81 -9.22 7.57 -2.39
CA ALA A 81 -9.16 6.13 -2.64
C ALA A 81 -9.43 5.32 -1.36
N LEU A 82 -8.97 5.78 -0.20
CA LEU A 82 -9.24 5.14 1.09
C LEU A 82 -10.72 5.21 1.46
N ASP A 83 -11.42 6.30 1.18
CA ASP A 83 -12.86 6.41 1.44
C ASP A 83 -13.68 5.43 0.61
N CYS A 84 -13.22 5.11 -0.62
CA CYS A 84 -13.82 4.08 -1.46
C CYS A 84 -13.51 2.65 -0.95
N ILE A 85 -12.26 2.37 -0.55
CA ILE A 85 -11.77 1.01 -0.29
C ILE A 85 -12.01 0.56 1.16
N MET A 86 -11.92 1.50 2.11
CA MET A 86 -11.88 1.25 3.55
C MET A 86 -13.12 1.78 4.28
N VAL A 87 -14.28 1.75 3.62
CA VAL A 87 -15.58 2.13 4.22
C VAL A 87 -15.77 1.38 5.55
N GLY A 88 -15.87 2.13 6.65
CA GLY A 88 -16.03 1.59 8.01
C GLY A 88 -14.78 0.90 8.61
N LEU A 89 -13.64 0.91 7.90
CA LEU A 89 -12.39 0.28 8.32
C LEU A 89 -11.25 1.29 8.55
N ARG A 90 -11.38 2.53 8.06
CA ARG A 90 -10.31 3.55 8.13
C ARG A 90 -9.82 3.81 9.56
N SER A 91 -10.70 3.86 10.55
CA SER A 91 -10.33 4.05 11.96
C SER A 91 -9.57 2.87 12.59
N LYS A 92 -9.53 1.72 11.91
CA LYS A 92 -8.86 0.50 12.39
C LYS A 92 -7.42 0.39 11.90
N VAL A 93 -6.99 1.21 10.93
CA VAL A 93 -5.59 1.24 10.51
C VAL A 93 -4.75 2.00 11.53
N LEU A 94 -3.51 1.57 11.69
CA LEU A 94 -2.55 2.20 12.59
C LEU A 94 -2.12 3.58 12.09
N PHE A 95 -1.92 3.71 10.79
CA PHE A 95 -1.60 4.96 10.10
C PHE A 95 -1.94 4.85 8.61
N ALA A 96 -2.05 6.01 7.96
CA ALA A 96 -2.09 6.13 6.51
C ALA A 96 -1.14 7.24 6.07
N TRP A 97 -0.14 6.88 5.28
CA TRP A 97 0.91 7.77 4.79
C TRP A 97 0.83 7.96 3.29
N ASP A 98 1.05 9.18 2.86
CA ASP A 98 1.09 9.56 1.46
C ASP A 98 2.54 9.73 0.98
N GLN A 99 2.71 10.29 -0.22
CA GLN A 99 4.03 10.48 -0.82
C GLN A 99 4.97 11.37 0.01
N SER A 100 4.45 12.24 0.89
CA SER A 100 5.27 13.13 1.72
C SER A 100 6.11 12.37 2.76
N GLN A 101 5.75 11.12 3.06
CA GLN A 101 6.55 10.23 3.90
C GLN A 101 7.52 9.36 3.08
N CYS A 102 7.36 9.29 1.75
CA CYS A 102 8.34 8.63 0.90
C CYS A 102 9.68 9.40 0.86
N THR A 103 10.75 8.71 0.51
CA THR A 103 12.03 9.34 0.15
C THR A 103 12.07 9.49 -1.36
N ASP A 104 12.21 10.73 -1.82
CA ASP A 104 12.41 11.03 -3.23
C ASP A 104 13.85 10.69 -3.61
N SER A 105 14.01 9.84 -4.62
CA SER A 105 15.33 9.52 -5.16
C SER A 105 15.96 10.69 -5.94
N GLY A 106 15.16 11.70 -6.32
CA GLY A 106 15.53 12.75 -7.27
C GLY A 106 15.45 12.30 -8.74
N PHE A 107 15.18 11.02 -8.99
CA PHE A 107 15.06 10.44 -10.33
C PHE A 107 13.61 10.11 -10.68
N LYS A 108 13.37 9.89 -11.96
CA LYS A 108 12.07 9.54 -12.52
C LYS A 108 12.15 8.19 -13.22
N THR A 109 11.01 7.52 -13.36
CA THR A 109 10.95 6.23 -14.05
C THR A 109 11.26 6.39 -15.53
N LEU A 110 11.93 5.40 -16.13
CA LEU A 110 12.30 5.42 -17.55
C LEU A 110 11.06 5.49 -18.47
N GLU A 111 9.96 4.86 -18.07
CA GLU A 111 8.73 4.79 -18.87
C GLU A 111 7.88 6.07 -18.75
N ASN A 112 8.16 6.93 -17.78
CA ASN A 112 7.37 8.13 -17.52
C ASN A 112 8.20 9.20 -16.80
N GLU A 113 8.62 10.22 -17.56
CA GLU A 113 9.36 11.40 -17.10
C GLU A 113 8.58 12.33 -16.15
N PHE A 114 7.35 11.99 -15.78
CA PHE A 114 6.56 12.71 -14.77
C PHE A 114 6.30 11.87 -13.53
N LYS A 115 6.84 10.65 -13.46
CA LYS A 115 6.66 9.73 -12.33
C LYS A 115 7.97 9.64 -11.53
N PRO A 116 8.06 10.30 -10.37
CA PRO A 116 9.22 10.18 -9.47
C PRO A 116 9.40 8.75 -8.98
N ILE A 117 10.65 8.37 -8.71
CA ILE A 117 11.00 7.14 -8.02
C ILE A 117 11.04 7.45 -6.53
N PHE A 118 10.09 6.85 -5.80
CA PHE A 118 9.93 6.99 -4.36
C PHE A 118 10.31 5.70 -3.62
N PHE A 119 11.10 5.83 -2.55
CA PHE A 119 11.40 4.76 -1.61
C PHE A 119 10.53 4.84 -0.36
N LYS A 120 10.29 3.69 0.27
CA LYS A 120 9.51 3.52 1.49
C LYS A 120 10.35 2.84 2.55
N GLU A 121 11.10 3.64 3.29
CA GLU A 121 12.01 3.19 4.34
C GLU A 121 11.24 2.92 5.64
N LEU A 122 11.07 1.65 6.00
CA LEU A 122 10.37 1.23 7.22
C LEU A 122 11.00 1.81 8.49
N GLU A 123 12.29 2.17 8.45
CA GLU A 123 12.96 2.88 9.54
C GLU A 123 12.27 4.19 9.93
N LYS A 124 11.63 4.89 8.98
CA LYS A 124 10.83 6.09 9.27
C LYS A 124 9.65 5.80 10.21
N ILE A 125 9.10 4.59 10.13
CA ILE A 125 8.01 4.14 11.01
C ILE A 125 8.57 3.85 12.40
N TRP A 126 9.73 3.20 12.48
CA TRP A 126 10.34 2.77 13.74
C TRP A 126 10.94 3.92 14.54
N ASP A 127 11.56 4.89 13.86
CA ASP A 127 12.20 6.04 14.52
C ASP A 127 11.16 7.03 15.08
N ASN A 128 9.96 7.12 14.49
CA ASN A 128 8.78 7.91 14.90
C ASN A 128 8.99 9.37 15.40
N LYS A 129 10.20 9.92 15.35
CA LYS A 129 10.54 11.24 15.90
C LYS A 129 9.82 12.39 15.19
N TYR A 130 9.48 12.20 13.91
CA TYR A 130 9.01 13.27 13.04
C TYR A 130 7.59 13.08 12.51
N TYR A 131 6.95 11.94 12.82
CA TYR A 131 5.70 11.54 12.17
C TYR A 131 4.51 11.44 13.12
N ASN A 132 4.71 11.68 14.42
CA ASN A 132 3.66 11.68 15.44
C ASN A 132 2.75 10.44 15.37
N LEU A 133 3.31 9.27 15.01
CA LEU A 133 2.55 8.03 15.03
C LEU A 133 2.23 7.65 16.47
N PRO A 134 1.17 6.86 16.72
CA PRO A 134 0.86 6.36 18.05
C PRO A 134 2.06 5.68 18.72
N SER A 135 2.30 5.88 20.02
CA SER A 135 3.46 5.33 20.74
C SER A 135 3.61 3.80 20.60
N ARG A 136 2.50 3.07 20.39
CA ARG A 136 2.52 1.64 20.08
C ARG A 136 3.28 1.27 18.80
N VAL A 137 3.67 2.24 17.96
CA VAL A 137 4.51 1.98 16.77
C VAL A 137 5.96 1.68 17.17
N GLU A 138 6.43 2.20 18.31
CA GLU A 138 7.81 2.04 18.81
C GLU A 138 8.16 0.57 19.12
N GLN A 139 7.16 -0.32 19.24
CA GLN A 139 7.37 -1.77 19.41
C GLN A 139 7.75 -2.50 18.11
N TYR A 140 7.67 -1.80 16.95
CA TYR A 140 7.96 -2.38 15.65
C TYR A 140 9.41 -2.16 15.21
N SER A 141 9.92 -3.14 14.46
CA SER A 141 11.27 -3.18 13.90
C SER A 141 11.28 -4.05 12.65
N SER A 142 12.45 -4.27 12.06
CA SER A 142 12.64 -5.18 10.93
C SER A 142 12.20 -6.63 11.22
N LYS A 143 12.16 -7.05 12.49
CA LYS A 143 11.80 -8.43 12.89
C LYS A 143 10.30 -8.71 12.88
N ASN A 144 9.46 -7.68 12.94
CA ASN A 144 8.01 -7.81 13.10
C ASN A 144 7.21 -6.85 12.20
N THR A 145 7.84 -6.29 11.16
CA THR A 145 7.22 -5.42 10.15
C THR A 145 7.38 -6.01 8.75
N LEU A 146 6.30 -6.05 7.97
CA LEU A 146 6.31 -6.48 6.57
C LEU A 146 5.76 -5.37 5.67
N LEU A 147 6.51 -4.95 4.66
CA LEU A 147 6.02 -4.07 3.59
C LEU A 147 5.56 -4.92 2.39
N ILE A 148 4.33 -4.70 1.94
CA ILE A 148 3.79 -5.30 0.71
C ILE A 148 3.57 -4.19 -0.32
N ASP A 149 4.37 -4.18 -1.37
CA ASP A 149 4.23 -3.26 -2.51
C ASP A 149 4.38 -4.01 -3.82
N THR A 150 3.68 -3.56 -4.86
CA THR A 150 3.75 -4.13 -6.21
C THR A 150 5.01 -3.69 -6.97
N ASN A 151 5.72 -2.68 -6.49
CA ASN A 151 6.93 -2.15 -7.12
C ASN A 151 8.14 -2.48 -6.24
N PRO A 152 9.01 -3.44 -6.64
CA PRO A 152 10.10 -3.93 -5.78
C PRO A 152 11.09 -2.84 -5.40
N TYR A 153 11.38 -1.90 -6.32
CA TYR A 153 12.31 -0.80 -6.06
C TYR A 153 11.89 0.08 -4.88
N LYS A 154 10.60 0.18 -4.54
CA LYS A 154 10.16 1.02 -3.42
C LYS A 154 10.63 0.49 -2.07
N ALA A 155 10.90 -0.82 -1.99
CA ALA A 155 11.38 -1.46 -0.79
C ALA A 155 12.91 -1.58 -0.73
N LEU A 156 13.65 -1.05 -1.72
CA LEU A 156 15.08 -1.27 -1.92
C LEU A 156 15.96 -0.93 -0.71
N LEU A 157 15.55 0.08 0.07
CA LEU A 157 16.29 0.56 1.25
C LEU A 157 15.90 -0.17 2.55
N ASN A 158 15.12 -1.25 2.46
CA ASN A 158 14.75 -2.06 3.61
C ASN A 158 15.57 -3.35 3.68
N PRO A 159 15.76 -3.92 4.88
CA PRO A 159 16.38 -5.24 5.02
C PRO A 159 15.67 -6.28 4.16
N VAL A 160 16.43 -7.12 3.47
CA VAL A 160 15.88 -8.21 2.64
C VAL A 160 15.14 -9.18 3.55
N ILE A 161 13.82 -9.23 3.39
CA ILE A 161 13.03 -10.34 3.94
C ILE A 161 13.27 -11.50 2.99
N TYR A 162 14.04 -12.51 3.41
CA TYR A 162 14.16 -13.77 2.71
C TYR A 162 12.80 -14.50 2.75
N MET A 163 11.85 -14.04 1.93
CA MET A 163 10.68 -14.81 1.57
C MET A 163 11.16 -15.91 0.63
N SER A 164 10.89 -17.17 0.94
CA SER A 164 11.19 -18.27 0.03
C SER A 164 10.61 -17.94 -1.35
N THR A 165 11.43 -18.17 -2.38
CA THR A 165 11.33 -17.66 -3.76
C THR A 165 9.95 -17.88 -4.44
N TRP A 166 9.13 -18.78 -3.90
CA TRP A 166 7.81 -19.17 -4.40
C TRP A 166 6.76 -18.05 -4.37
N PHE A 167 6.83 -17.10 -3.43
CA PHE A 167 5.83 -16.01 -3.37
C PHE A 167 6.07 -14.87 -4.37
N ILE A 168 7.32 -14.63 -4.77
CA ILE A 168 7.65 -13.57 -5.74
C ILE A 168 7.20 -13.99 -7.15
N ILE A 169 7.29 -15.29 -7.47
CA ILE A 169 6.92 -15.83 -8.78
C ILE A 169 5.40 -15.76 -9.02
N LEU A 170 4.58 -15.99 -7.98
CA LEU A 170 3.11 -15.88 -8.11
C LEU A 170 2.61 -14.44 -8.29
N ALA A 171 3.35 -13.44 -7.81
CA ALA A 171 2.98 -12.03 -8.00
C ALA A 171 3.34 -11.51 -9.40
N GLN A 172 4.25 -12.17 -10.11
CA GLN A 172 4.62 -11.85 -11.50
C GLN A 172 3.79 -12.62 -12.53
N SER A 173 3.05 -13.67 -12.12
CA SER A 173 2.31 -14.53 -13.05
C SER A 173 0.84 -14.13 -13.28
N THR A 174 0.41 -12.93 -12.87
CA THR A 174 -0.93 -12.41 -13.21
C THR A 174 -0.83 -11.24 -14.19
N GLU A 175 -0.15 -11.47 -15.30
CA GLU A 175 -0.41 -10.79 -16.57
C GLU A 175 -0.88 -11.85 -17.58
N VAL A 176 -2.05 -12.46 -17.35
CA VAL A 176 -2.89 -13.00 -18.44
C VAL A 176 -4.36 -12.95 -17.96
N PHE A 177 -5.21 -12.42 -18.85
CA PHE A 177 -6.67 -12.21 -18.84
C PHE A 177 -7.18 -10.88 -18.27
#